data_AF-U6KFU9-F1
#
_entry.id   AF-U6KFU9-F1
#
_cell.length_a   1.000
_cell.length_b   1.000
_cell.length_c   1.000
_cell.angle_alpha   90.00
_cell.angle_beta   90.00
_cell.angle_gamma   90.00
#
_symmetry.space_group_name_H-M   'P 1'
#
loop_
_entity.id
_entity.type
_entity.pdbx_description
1 polymer ?
#
loop_
_entity_poly.entity_id
_entity_poly.type
_entity_poly.pdbx_seq_one_letter_code
_entity_poly.pdbx_strand_id
1 'polypeptide(L)'
;MMLNVGSSTVDAAVVSFKNSSSSSSSSSSSSSSSSSSSSKGGEVVPQVTVLGCSSSTKGGGRTVDLLLAEELRRAFEEQHGEKGLSPRAMKKLENRAAAAKKILSYPGV
;
A
#
# COMPACT_ATOMS: atom_id res chain seq x y z
N MET A 1 -5.57 -1.87 12.21
CA MET A 1 -5.42 -2.35 10.81
C MET A 1 -4.59 -1.33 10.07
N MET A 2 -3.61 -1.78 9.30
CA MET A 2 -2.74 -0.96 8.47
C MET A 2 -3.07 -1.25 7.01
N LEU A 3 -3.29 -0.19 6.23
CA LEU A 3 -3.51 -0.25 4.80
C LEU A 3 -2.43 0.56 4.12
N ASN A 4 -1.67 -0.07 3.24
CA ASN A 4 -0.63 0.57 2.45
C ASN A 4 -0.99 0.45 0.97
N VAL A 5 -1.34 1.58 0.35
CA VAL A 5 -1.63 1.65 -1.09
C VAL A 5 -0.41 2.28 -1.77
N GLY A 6 0.45 1.43 -2.29
CA GLY A 6 1.66 1.83 -3.00
C GLY A 6 1.41 2.12 -4.49
N SER A 7 2.49 2.37 -5.22
CA SER A 7 2.42 2.55 -6.68
C SER A 7 2.05 1.24 -7.39
N SER A 8 2.55 0.10 -6.93
CA SER A 8 2.37 -1.20 -7.60
C SER A 8 1.60 -2.22 -6.78
N THR A 9 1.53 -2.05 -5.46
CA THR A 9 0.92 -3.02 -4.54
C THR A 9 -0.08 -2.36 -3.61
N VAL A 10 -1.00 -3.17 -3.11
CA VAL A 10 -1.89 -2.83 -2.01
C VAL A 10 -1.69 -3.88 -0.93
N ASP A 11 -1.24 -3.44 0.24
CA ASP A 11 -0.98 -4.31 1.39
C ASP A 11 -1.95 -3.96 2.52
N ALA A 12 -2.50 -5.00 3.15
CA ALA A 12 -3.37 -4.90 4.30
C ALA A 12 -2.83 -5.80 5.43
N ALA A 13 -2.71 -5.24 6.63
CA ALA A 13 -2.29 -5.99 7.81
C ALA A 13 -3.20 -5.70 9.01
N VAL A 14 -3.58 -6.74 9.73
CA VAL A 14 -4.23 -6.63 11.03
C VAL A 14 -3.14 -6.82 12.08
N VAL A 15 -2.96 -5.82 12.94
CA VAL A 15 -1.94 -5.80 13.99
C VAL A 15 -2.59 -5.62 15.35
N SER A 16 -2.05 -6.33 16.35
CA SER A 16 -2.41 -6.22 17.75
C SER A 16 -1.26 -5.54 18.50
N PHE A 17 -1.59 -4.58 19.35
CA PHE A 17 -0.63 -3.87 20.21
C PHE A 17 -0.87 -4.29 21.65
N LYS A 18 0.18 -4.81 22.31
CA LYS A 18 0.16 -5.14 23.73
C LYS A 18 1.11 -4.19 24.46
N ASN A 19 0.53 -3.35 25.31
CA ASN A 19 1.30 -2.48 26.20
C ASN A 19 1.50 -3.21 27.54
N SER A 20 2.75 -3.44 27.93
CA SER A 20 3.08 -4.14 29.17
C SER A 20 2.96 -3.21 30.36
N SER A 21 1.75 -3.07 30.92
CA SER A 21 1.50 -2.37 32.20
C SER A 21 0.83 -3.33 33.21
N SER A 22 1.66 -4.16 33.86
CA SER A 22 1.51 -4.83 35.19
C SER A 22 0.38 -5.86 35.49
N SER A 23 0.82 -7.10 35.80
CA SER A 23 0.32 -8.12 36.79
C SER A 23 -0.70 -9.23 36.43
N SER A 24 -0.20 -10.50 36.45
CA SER A 24 -0.81 -11.83 36.85
C SER A 24 -2.11 -12.34 36.17
N SER A 25 -2.33 -13.61 35.77
CA SER A 25 -1.62 -14.91 35.92
C SER A 25 -2.35 -16.03 35.10
N SER A 26 -1.58 -16.95 34.46
CA SER A 26 -1.82 -18.38 34.05
C SER A 26 -3.11 -18.79 33.27
N SER A 27 -3.18 -19.73 32.30
CA SER A 27 -2.35 -20.81 31.68
C SER A 27 -3.14 -21.32 30.42
N SER A 28 -2.64 -21.96 29.34
CA SER A 28 -1.88 -23.22 29.19
C SER A 28 -1.41 -23.47 27.73
N SER A 29 -0.22 -24.08 27.55
CA SER A 29 0.30 -25.00 26.48
C SER A 29 0.16 -24.63 24.98
N SER A 30 1.12 -24.75 24.05
CA SER A 30 2.52 -25.25 23.88
C SER A 30 2.91 -24.84 22.44
N SER A 31 4.09 -24.33 22.06
CA SER A 31 5.35 -25.07 21.87
C SER A 31 6.52 -24.11 21.50
N SER A 32 7.62 -24.25 22.24
CA SER A 32 9.05 -24.07 21.92
C SER A 32 9.50 -23.23 20.70
N SER A 33 10.18 -22.11 20.98
CA SER A 33 11.58 -21.90 20.56
C SER A 33 12.20 -20.75 21.36
N SER A 34 13.40 -21.03 21.86
CA SER A 34 14.09 -20.40 22.99
C SER A 34 15.11 -19.32 22.57
N SER A 35 15.15 -18.22 23.32
CA SER A 35 16.39 -17.51 23.64
C SER A 35 16.19 -16.57 24.84
N SER A 36 16.69 -17.05 25.98
CA SER A 36 17.12 -16.34 27.21
C SER A 36 18.09 -15.18 26.92
N SER A 37 18.32 -14.15 27.73
CA SER A 37 17.75 -13.53 28.94
C SER A 37 18.76 -12.45 29.35
N SER A 38 18.38 -11.21 29.69
CA SER A 38 19.12 -10.42 30.69
C SER A 38 18.44 -9.09 31.03
N SER A 39 18.35 -8.88 32.33
CA SER A 39 17.74 -7.80 33.13
C SER A 39 18.35 -6.39 33.01
N LYS A 40 17.50 -5.39 33.32
CA LYS A 40 17.74 -4.05 33.96
C LYS A 40 17.35 -2.85 33.08
N GLY A 41 16.41 -2.04 33.60
CA GLY A 41 15.86 -0.85 32.96
C GLY A 41 14.59 -1.18 32.17
N GLY A 42 13.42 -1.06 32.80
CA GLY A 42 12.14 -1.41 32.17
C GLY A 42 11.75 -0.41 31.09
N GLU A 43 12.45 -0.44 29.96
CA GLU A 43 11.98 0.20 28.74
C GLU A 43 10.69 -0.51 28.34
N VAL A 44 9.57 0.21 28.39
CA VAL A 44 8.27 -0.30 27.96
C VAL A 44 8.33 -0.44 26.45
N VAL A 45 8.81 -1.58 25.97
CA VAL A 45 8.81 -1.89 24.53
C VAL A 45 7.39 -2.33 24.17
N PRO A 46 6.67 -1.56 23.32
CA PRO A 46 5.35 -1.96 22.86
C PRO A 46 5.48 -3.24 22.03
N GLN A 47 4.77 -4.29 22.43
CA GLN A 47 4.74 -5.54 21.66
C GLN A 47 3.70 -5.41 20.54
N VAL A 48 4.12 -5.64 19.31
CA VAL A 48 3.23 -5.64 18.13
C VAL A 48 3.19 -7.04 17.54
N THR A 49 2.00 -7.59 17.34
CA THR A 49 1.79 -8.91 16.72
C THR A 49 0.93 -8.77 15.47
N VAL A 50 1.39 -9.32 14.34
CA VAL A 50 0.60 -9.38 13.11
C VAL A 50 -0.36 -10.56 13.21
N LEU A 51 -1.65 -10.28 13.20
CA LEU A 51 -2.72 -11.29 13.26
C LEU A 51 -3.06 -11.85 11.88
N GLY A 52 -2.82 -11.09 10.83
CA GLY A 52 -3.03 -11.50 9.46
C GLY A 52 -2.57 -10.42 8.48
N CYS A 53 -2.15 -10.86 7.29
CA CYS A 53 -1.74 -9.97 6.21
C CYS A 53 -2.28 -10.47 4.87
N SER A 54 -2.54 -9.54 3.95
CA SER A 54 -2.90 -9.81 2.57
C SER A 54 -2.28 -8.75 1.67
N SER A 55 -1.87 -9.14 0.47
CA SER A 55 -1.26 -8.25 -0.51
C SER A 55 -1.79 -8.54 -1.90
N SER A 56 -1.98 -7.49 -2.70
CA SER A 56 -2.32 -7.58 -4.11
C SER A 56 -1.32 -6.79 -4.95
N THR A 57 -0.83 -7.41 -6.02
CA THR A 57 -0.02 -6.77 -7.07
C THR A 57 -0.87 -6.08 -8.14
N LYS A 58 -2.20 -6.21 -8.05
CA LYS A 58 -3.18 -5.58 -8.93
C LYS A 58 -3.98 -4.58 -8.10
N GLY A 59 -3.82 -3.28 -8.36
CA GLY A 59 -4.57 -2.22 -7.65
C GLY A 59 -3.74 -1.08 -7.07
N GLY A 60 -2.42 -1.06 -7.26
CA GLY A 60 -1.59 0.09 -6.88
C GLY A 60 -1.87 1.33 -7.75
N GLY A 61 -1.34 2.48 -7.33
CA GLY A 61 -1.56 3.77 -7.99
C GLY A 61 -1.19 3.83 -9.48
N ARG A 62 -0.23 3.03 -9.95
CA ARG A 62 0.15 2.93 -11.37
C ARG A 62 -0.97 2.34 -12.22
N THR A 63 -1.78 1.44 -11.65
CA THR A 63 -2.94 0.87 -12.34
C THR A 63 -3.92 1.98 -12.72
N VAL A 64 -4.16 2.92 -11.80
CA VAL A 64 -5.00 4.10 -12.05
C VAL A 64 -4.40 4.99 -13.14
N ASP A 65 -3.07 5.19 -13.11
CA ASP A 65 -2.39 5.98 -14.14
C ASP A 65 -2.55 5.37 -15.54
N LEU A 66 -2.46 4.03 -15.65
CA LEU A 66 -2.64 3.31 -16.91
C LEU A 66 -4.08 3.39 -17.43
N LEU A 67 -5.07 3.20 -16.56
CA LEU A 67 -6.49 3.31 -16.94
C LEU A 67 -6.83 4.72 -17.42
N LEU A 68 -6.33 5.75 -16.73
CA LEU A 68 -6.53 7.13 -17.14
C LEU A 68 -5.81 7.44 -18.47
N ALA A 69 -4.59 6.93 -18.66
CA ALA A 69 -3.88 7.09 -19.92
C ALA A 69 -4.58 6.39 -21.09
N GLU A 70 -5.17 5.21 -20.87
CA GLU A 70 -5.95 4.50 -21.88
C GLU A 70 -7.21 5.28 -22.29
N GLU A 71 -7.93 5.83 -21.31
CA GLU A 71 -9.11 6.65 -21.58
C GLU A 71 -8.75 7.93 -22.36
N LEU A 72 -7.65 8.60 -21.98
CA LEU A 72 -7.16 9.77 -22.70
C LEU A 72 -6.70 9.42 -24.13
N ARG A 73 -6.10 8.24 -24.34
CA ARG A 73 -5.75 7.76 -25.68
C ARG A 73 -7.01 7.58 -26.51
N ARG A 74 -8.03 6.92 -25.97
CA ARG A 74 -9.30 6.66 -26.65
C ARG A 74 -9.98 7.96 -27.06
N ALA A 75 -10.07 8.92 -26.14
CA ALA A 75 -10.65 10.24 -26.42
C ALA A 75 -9.86 11.00 -27.50
N PHE A 76 -8.53 10.89 -27.52
CA PHE A 76 -7.69 11.49 -28.56
C PHE A 76 -7.93 10.85 -29.94
N GLU A 77 -7.98 9.52 -30.01
CA GLU A 77 -8.23 8.76 -31.25
C GLU A 77 -9.62 9.08 -31.82
N GLU A 78 -10.63 9.26 -30.97
CA GLU A 78 -11.98 9.67 -31.39
C GLU A 78 -11.99 11.08 -32.03
N GLN A 79 -11.22 12.02 -31.49
CA GLN A 79 -11.19 13.40 -31.98
C GLN A 79 -10.26 13.63 -33.18
N HIS A 80 -9.18 12.86 -33.30
CA HIS A 80 -8.12 13.08 -34.28
C HIS A 80 -7.93 11.92 -35.28
N GLY A 81 -8.78 10.90 -35.21
CA GLY A 81 -8.72 9.68 -36.02
C GLY A 81 -7.74 8.64 -35.46
N GLU A 82 -7.84 7.41 -35.95
CA GLU A 82 -7.03 6.24 -35.52
C GLU A 82 -5.56 6.32 -35.99
N LYS A 83 -4.84 7.37 -35.60
CA LYS A 83 -3.37 7.36 -35.65
C LYS A 83 -2.87 6.77 -34.35
N GLY A 84 -2.57 5.47 -34.39
CA GLY A 84 -1.94 4.76 -33.28
C GLY A 84 -0.80 5.57 -32.67
N LEU A 85 -0.83 5.76 -31.35
CA LEU A 85 0.15 6.56 -30.65
C LEU A 85 1.51 5.85 -30.63
N SER A 86 2.58 6.59 -30.94
CA SER A 86 3.94 6.07 -30.79
C SER A 86 4.23 5.69 -29.31
N PRO A 87 5.14 4.73 -29.04
CA PRO A 87 5.51 4.38 -27.67
C PRO A 87 6.00 5.56 -26.83
N ARG A 88 6.65 6.56 -27.45
CA ARG A 88 7.07 7.80 -26.78
C ARG A 88 5.87 8.68 -26.40
N ALA A 89 4.84 8.73 -27.25
CA ALA A 89 3.62 9.46 -26.96
C ALA A 89 2.85 8.78 -25.82
N MET A 90 2.75 7.45 -25.83
CA MET A 90 2.16 6.67 -24.73
C MET A 90 2.85 6.94 -23.40
N LYS A 91 4.19 6.91 -23.36
CA LYS A 91 4.95 7.22 -22.13
C LYS A 91 4.71 8.67 -21.64
N LYS A 92 4.57 9.64 -22.55
CA LYS A 92 4.22 11.01 -22.17
C LYS A 92 2.80 11.10 -21.63
N LEU A 93 1.86 10.36 -22.22
CA LEU A 93 0.48 10.31 -21.80
C LEU A 93 0.34 9.73 -20.39
N GLU A 94 1.03 8.62 -20.09
CA GLU A 94 1.09 8.04 -18.74
C GLU A 94 1.62 9.03 -17.71
N ASN A 95 2.72 9.75 -18.02
CA ASN A 95 3.25 10.77 -17.11
C ASN A 95 2.25 11.92 -16.85
N ARG A 96 1.49 12.32 -17.87
CA ARG A 96 0.45 13.34 -17.75
C ARG A 96 -0.76 12.82 -16.98
N ALA A 97 -1.16 11.57 -17.19
CA ALA A 97 -2.19 10.90 -16.42
C ALA A 97 -1.82 10.83 -14.93
N ALA A 98 -0.56 10.48 -14.60
CA ALA A 98 -0.08 10.48 -13.22
C ALA A 98 -0.13 11.87 -12.55
N ALA A 99 0.16 12.93 -13.31
CA ALA A 99 0.00 14.31 -12.84
C ALA A 99 -1.48 14.68 -12.65
N ALA A 100 -2.33 14.36 -13.62
CA ALA A 100 -3.77 14.61 -13.58
C ALA A 100 -4.43 13.89 -12.39
N LYS A 101 -4.08 12.62 -12.13
CA LYS A 101 -4.55 11.85 -10.97
C LYS A 101 -4.30 12.58 -9.65
N LYS A 102 -3.11 13.18 -9.49
CA LYS A 102 -2.77 13.95 -8.27
C LYS A 102 -3.62 15.21 -8.14
N ILE A 103 -3.83 15.93 -9.24
CA ILE A 103 -4.67 17.13 -9.28
C ILE A 103 -6.12 16.76 -8.92
N LEU A 104 -6.67 15.70 -9.51
CA LEU A 104 -8.03 15.24 -9.25
C LEU A 104 -8.22 14.70 -7.81
N SER A 105 -7.14 14.28 -7.15
CA SER A 105 -7.18 13.90 -5.74
C SER A 105 -7.29 15.13 -4.80
N TYR A 106 -6.92 16.32 -5.29
CA TYR A 106 -6.97 17.59 -4.54
C TYR A 106 -7.42 18.76 -5.44
N PRO A 107 -8.70 18.81 -5.84
CA PRO A 107 -9.22 19.88 -6.69
C PRO A 107 -9.38 21.17 -5.86
N GLY A 108 -8.32 21.95 -5.66
CA GLY A 108 -8.43 23.21 -4.91
C GLY A 108 -7.15 23.87 -4.40
N VAL A 109 -6.01 23.75 -5.09
CA VAL A 109 -4.84 24.61 -4.88
C VAL A 109 -4.46 25.27 -6.18
#